data_AF-A0A0H4CXM2-F1
#
_entry.id   AF-A0A0H4CXM2-F1
#
_cell.length_a   1.000
_cell.length_b   1.000
_cell.length_c   1.000
_cell.angle_alpha   90.00
_cell.angle_beta   90.00
_cell.angle_gamma   90.00
#
_symmetry.space_group_name_H-M   'P 1'
#
loop_
_entity.id
_entity.type
_entity.pdbx_description
1 polymer ?
#
loop_
_entity_poly.entity_id
_entity_poly.type
_entity_poly.pdbx_seq_one_letter_code
_entity_poly.pdbx_strand_id
1 'polypeptide(L)'
;GWGSWKNTKYIRGGRYLPPFRHEGFTGHPDEIVGATSSLDRVCGRDPGFVSRSENFSPLRLEALICYIRALEFTGSPFRNADGSLTDAQKRGEKIFNDPKVGCVECHPGDSSDPKALYSDAQTHDVGT
;
A
#
# COMPACT_ATOMS: atom_id res chain seq x y z
N GLY A 1 -8.66 -20.09 -15.46
CA GLY A 1 -7.43 -20.71 -14.95
C GLY A 1 -7.54 -20.82 -13.45
N TRP A 2 -7.29 -21.99 -12.88
CA TRP A 2 -7.32 -22.20 -11.43
C TRP A 2 -6.09 -21.53 -10.81
N GLY A 3 -6.27 -20.50 -9.98
CA GLY A 3 -5.17 -19.82 -9.29
C GLY A 3 -5.62 -18.53 -8.60
N SER A 4 -5.15 -18.31 -7.38
CA SER A 4 -5.33 -17.06 -6.62
C SER A 4 -4.18 -16.09 -6.92
N TRP A 5 -4.24 -15.45 -8.08
CA TRP A 5 -3.19 -14.55 -8.57
C TRP A 5 -3.03 -13.32 -7.65
N LYS A 6 -1.80 -12.81 -7.54
CA LYS A 6 -1.48 -11.61 -6.77
C LYS A 6 -0.56 -10.71 -7.59
N ASN A 7 -0.86 -9.41 -7.65
CA ASN A 7 0.02 -8.41 -8.22
C ASN A 7 1.25 -8.19 -7.30
N THR A 8 2.41 -7.90 -7.87
CA THR A 8 3.58 -7.44 -7.11
C THR A 8 3.29 -6.05 -6.53
N LYS A 9 3.42 -5.89 -5.21
CA LYS A 9 3.09 -4.63 -4.52
C LYS A 9 4.09 -3.51 -4.80
N TYR A 10 3.60 -2.28 -4.79
CA TYR A 10 4.41 -1.07 -4.72
C TYR A 10 4.89 -0.84 -3.28
N ILE A 11 6.20 -0.68 -3.08
CA ILE A 11 6.82 -0.66 -1.74
C ILE A 11 7.23 0.74 -1.23
N ARG A 12 7.09 1.80 -2.04
CA ARG A 12 7.34 3.17 -1.55
C ARG A 12 6.21 3.58 -0.60
N GLY A 13 6.58 4.24 0.51
CA GLY A 13 5.64 4.68 1.54
C GLY A 13 5.03 3.53 2.34
N GLY A 14 5.57 2.30 2.23
CA GLY A 14 4.95 1.10 2.82
C GLY A 14 4.75 1.18 4.33
N ARG A 15 5.55 1.97 5.06
CA ARG A 15 5.42 2.14 6.52
C ARG A 15 4.14 2.86 6.96
N TYR A 16 3.50 3.60 6.07
CA TYR A 16 2.42 4.52 6.44
C TYR A 16 1.05 3.84 6.56
N LEU A 17 0.88 2.64 5.99
CA LEU A 17 -0.41 1.94 5.92
C LEU A 17 -0.25 0.46 6.30
N PRO A 18 -0.10 0.13 7.60
CA PRO A 18 -0.38 -1.22 8.09
C PRO A 18 -1.90 -1.48 8.13
N PRO A 19 -2.38 -2.74 8.01
CA PRO A 19 -1.60 -3.97 7.81
C PRO A 19 -1.06 -4.10 6.37
N PHE A 20 -0.14 -5.04 6.15
CA PHE A 20 0.50 -5.25 4.85
C PHE A 20 -0.18 -6.34 4.02
N ARG A 21 0.28 -6.49 2.75
CA ARG A 21 -0.24 -7.42 1.71
C ARG A 21 -1.51 -6.90 1.02
N HIS A 22 -2.31 -7.82 0.46
CA HIS A 22 -3.54 -7.52 -0.29
C HIS A 22 -4.77 -7.96 0.49
N GLU A 23 -4.75 -9.19 1.00
CA GLU A 23 -5.84 -9.72 1.81
C GLU A 23 -5.88 -9.00 3.15
N GLY A 24 -7.07 -8.62 3.58
CA GLY A 24 -7.34 -7.92 4.84
C GLY A 24 -7.63 -8.88 6.00
N PHE A 25 -8.32 -8.40 7.04
CA PHE A 25 -8.56 -9.18 8.26
C PHE A 25 -9.61 -10.29 8.08
N THR A 26 -10.56 -10.11 7.17
CA THR A 26 -11.65 -11.07 6.94
C THR A 26 -11.09 -12.42 6.46
N GLY A 27 -11.29 -13.47 7.24
CA GLY A 27 -10.76 -14.81 6.94
C GLY A 27 -9.28 -15.02 7.32
N HIS A 28 -8.63 -14.02 7.92
CA HIS A 28 -7.21 -14.05 8.27
C HIS A 28 -6.95 -13.82 9.77
N PRO A 29 -7.30 -14.79 10.63
CA PRO A 29 -6.90 -14.75 12.04
C PRO A 29 -5.38 -14.92 12.21
N ASP A 30 -4.66 -15.25 11.14
CA ASP A 30 -3.23 -15.53 11.17
C ASP A 30 -2.37 -14.26 11.22
N GLU A 31 -2.83 -13.16 10.62
CA GLU A 31 -2.09 -11.90 10.47
C GLU A 31 -0.65 -12.11 9.93
N ILE A 32 -0.50 -13.06 9.00
CA ILE A 32 0.78 -13.44 8.39
C ILE A 32 0.67 -13.46 6.86
N VAL A 33 -0.30 -14.18 6.30
CA VAL A 33 -0.52 -14.31 4.85
C VAL A 33 -1.31 -13.11 4.32
N GLY A 34 -2.47 -12.86 4.95
CA GLY A 34 -3.29 -11.65 4.85
C GLY A 34 -3.23 -10.86 6.16
N ALA A 35 -3.66 -9.60 6.12
CA ALA A 35 -3.56 -8.64 7.23
C ALA A 35 -2.21 -8.69 7.96
N THR A 36 -1.11 -8.78 7.20
CA THR A 36 0.19 -9.05 7.82
C THR A 36 0.55 -7.91 8.77
N SER A 37 0.77 -8.25 10.03
CA SER A 37 1.01 -7.25 11.09
C SER A 37 2.39 -6.60 11.02
N SER A 38 3.35 -7.21 10.29
CA SER A 38 4.74 -6.75 10.29
C SER A 38 5.48 -7.06 8.98
N LEU A 39 6.37 -6.18 8.52
CA LEU A 39 7.10 -6.35 7.26
C LEU A 39 8.11 -7.52 7.32
N ASP A 40 8.61 -7.86 8.50
CA ASP A 40 9.44 -9.05 8.76
C ASP A 40 8.68 -10.35 8.51
N ARG A 41 7.36 -10.40 8.76
CA ARG A 41 6.51 -11.55 8.39
C ARG A 41 6.32 -11.70 6.89
N VAL A 42 6.66 -10.67 6.10
CA VAL A 42 6.71 -10.74 4.64
C VAL A 42 8.11 -11.15 4.19
N CYS A 43 9.10 -10.27 4.33
CA CYS A 43 10.43 -10.50 3.78
C CYS A 43 11.18 -11.65 4.46
N GLY A 44 10.92 -11.90 5.73
CA GLY A 44 11.49 -13.04 6.46
C GLY A 44 10.91 -14.38 6.02
N ARG A 45 9.72 -14.39 5.40
CA ARG A 45 9.12 -15.61 4.81
C ARG A 45 9.62 -15.89 3.40
N ASP A 46 9.96 -14.87 2.63
CA ASP A 46 10.32 -15.04 1.21
C ASP A 46 11.44 -16.08 0.97
N PRO A 47 12.51 -16.19 1.78
CA PRO A 47 13.51 -17.23 1.59
C PRO A 47 12.94 -18.65 1.60
N GLY A 48 12.05 -18.97 2.53
CA GLY A 48 11.45 -20.31 2.65
C GLY A 48 10.25 -20.55 1.72
N PHE A 49 9.45 -19.50 1.45
CA PHE A 49 8.16 -19.63 0.76
C PHE A 49 8.20 -19.21 -0.71
N VAL A 50 9.21 -18.44 -1.12
CA VAL A 50 9.37 -17.95 -2.50
C VAL A 50 10.69 -18.44 -3.08
N SER A 51 11.82 -18.03 -2.52
CA SER A 51 13.15 -18.27 -3.11
C SER A 51 13.70 -19.68 -2.90
N ARG A 52 13.13 -20.44 -1.96
CA ARG A 52 13.57 -21.81 -1.57
C ARG A 52 15.06 -21.85 -1.20
N SER A 53 15.48 -20.92 -0.36
CA SER A 53 16.87 -20.71 0.05
C SER A 53 17.00 -20.58 1.57
N GLU A 54 18.24 -20.38 2.03
CA GLU A 54 18.57 -20.11 3.43
C GLU A 54 17.86 -18.85 3.94
N ASN A 55 17.35 -18.91 5.17
CA ASN A 55 16.73 -17.77 5.84
C ASN A 55 17.73 -16.65 6.13
N PHE A 56 17.22 -15.42 6.26
CA PHE A 56 18.03 -14.30 6.72
C PHE A 56 18.45 -14.46 8.19
N SER A 57 19.64 -13.94 8.53
CA SER A 57 19.98 -13.71 9.93
C SER A 57 19.16 -12.53 10.48
N PRO A 58 18.96 -12.42 11.82
CA PRO A 58 18.16 -11.35 12.40
C PRO A 58 18.61 -9.94 11.97
N LEU A 59 19.92 -9.67 12.01
CA LEU A 59 20.48 -8.38 11.60
C LEU A 59 20.25 -8.05 10.12
N ARG A 60 20.34 -9.06 9.22
CA ARG A 60 20.09 -8.86 7.79
C ARG A 60 18.62 -8.59 7.50
N LEU A 61 17.73 -9.30 8.17
CA LEU A 61 16.30 -9.08 8.03
C LEU A 61 15.92 -7.69 8.53
N GLU A 62 16.40 -7.30 9.72
CA GLU A 62 16.14 -5.96 10.26
C GLU A 62 16.66 -4.85 9.34
N ALA A 63 17.89 -4.98 8.81
CA ALA A 63 18.44 -4.02 7.85
C ALA A 63 17.57 -3.89 6.59
N LEU A 64 17.05 -5.01 6.07
CA LEU A 64 16.13 -5.02 4.94
C LEU A 64 14.80 -4.32 5.29
N ILE A 65 14.23 -4.58 6.47
CA ILE A 65 13.00 -3.92 6.90
C ILE A 65 13.21 -2.41 7.10
N CYS A 66 14.34 -1.99 7.67
CA CYS A 66 14.70 -0.58 7.80
C CYS A 66 14.79 0.10 6.44
N TYR A 67 15.39 -0.55 5.44
CA TYR A 67 15.41 -0.06 4.07
C TYR A 67 13.98 0.13 3.52
N ILE A 68 13.11 -0.88 3.63
CA ILE A 68 11.74 -0.81 3.12
C ILE A 68 10.96 0.33 3.79
N ARG A 69 11.11 0.50 5.12
CA ARG A 69 10.45 1.58 5.87
C ARG A 69 10.99 2.98 5.55
N ALA A 70 12.17 3.08 4.97
CA ALA A 70 12.78 4.35 4.55
C ALA A 70 12.39 4.77 3.13
N LEU A 71 11.72 3.90 2.37
CA LEU A 71 11.26 4.23 1.02
C LEU A 71 10.10 5.23 1.07
N GLU A 72 10.29 6.40 0.46
CA GLU A 72 9.27 7.46 0.36
C GLU A 72 8.62 7.52 -1.02
N PHE A 73 7.44 8.13 -1.10
CA PHE A 73 6.77 8.44 -2.36
C PHE A 73 7.60 9.44 -3.19
N THR A 74 7.59 9.29 -4.51
CA THR A 74 8.32 10.19 -5.42
C THR A 74 7.54 11.46 -5.77
N GLY A 75 6.23 11.49 -5.51
CA GLY A 75 5.31 12.50 -6.06
C GLY A 75 4.94 12.23 -7.52
N SER A 76 3.89 12.91 -7.99
CA SER A 76 3.38 12.77 -9.36
C SER A 76 4.11 13.72 -10.31
N PRO A 77 4.70 13.23 -11.41
CA PRO A 77 5.31 14.08 -12.43
C PRO A 77 4.29 14.76 -13.34
N PHE A 78 2.99 14.48 -13.17
CA PHE A 78 1.92 14.93 -14.08
C PHE A 78 1.26 16.25 -13.66
N ARG A 79 1.77 16.91 -12.63
CA ARG A 79 1.33 18.25 -12.22
C ARG A 79 2.00 19.32 -13.07
N ASN A 80 1.52 20.55 -12.96
CA ASN A 80 2.26 21.70 -13.47
C ASN A 80 3.61 21.83 -12.76
N ALA A 81 4.55 22.52 -13.39
CA ALA A 81 5.89 22.74 -12.84
C ALA A 81 5.90 23.50 -11.50
N ASP A 82 4.85 24.26 -11.21
CA ASP A 82 4.63 24.95 -9.93
C ASP A 82 4.03 24.04 -8.83
N GLY A 83 3.79 22.77 -9.14
CA GLY A 83 3.17 21.78 -8.23
C GLY A 83 1.64 21.83 -8.20
N SER A 84 1.00 22.77 -8.90
CA SER A 84 -0.45 22.89 -8.97
C SER A 84 -1.08 21.82 -9.86
N LEU A 85 -2.35 21.52 -9.60
CA LEU A 85 -3.16 20.68 -10.48
C LEU A 85 -3.48 21.40 -11.80
N THR A 86 -3.46 20.66 -12.89
CA THR A 86 -4.02 21.10 -14.18
C THR A 86 -5.54 21.25 -14.08
N ASP A 87 -6.16 21.97 -15.01
CA ASP A 87 -7.63 22.11 -15.03
C ASP A 87 -8.35 20.77 -15.22
N ALA A 88 -7.73 19.83 -15.94
CA ALA A 88 -8.25 18.47 -16.07
C ALA A 88 -8.25 17.74 -14.72
N GLN A 89 -7.16 17.86 -13.96
CA GLN A 89 -7.03 17.25 -12.63
C GLN A 89 -8.00 17.86 -11.62
N LYS A 90 -8.19 19.19 -11.62
CA LYS A 90 -9.19 19.86 -10.76
C LYS A 90 -10.61 19.38 -11.03
N ARG A 91 -10.97 19.14 -12.30
CA ARG A 91 -12.27 18.55 -12.66
C ARG A 91 -12.42 17.12 -12.13
N GLY A 92 -11.36 16.32 -12.22
CA GLY A 92 -11.32 14.97 -11.66
C GLY A 92 -11.44 14.96 -10.14
N GLU A 93 -10.73 15.86 -9.46
CA GLU A 93 -10.77 16.02 -8.00
C GLU A 93 -12.18 16.37 -7.51
N LYS A 94 -12.94 17.18 -8.25
CA LYS A 94 -14.35 17.45 -7.92
C LYS A 94 -15.21 16.18 -7.94
N ILE A 95 -14.99 15.29 -8.90
CA ILE A 95 -15.74 14.02 -9.00
C ILE A 95 -15.27 13.06 -7.90
N PHE A 96 -13.98 13.00 -7.62
CA PHE A 96 -13.41 12.18 -6.56
C PHE A 96 -13.97 12.54 -5.17
N ASN A 97 -14.11 13.85 -4.90
CA ASN A 97 -14.66 14.36 -3.65
C ASN A 97 -16.20 14.42 -3.61
N ASP A 98 -16.90 13.99 -4.66
CA ASP A 98 -18.36 14.00 -4.69
C ASP A 98 -18.91 12.88 -3.78
N PRO A 99 -19.71 13.20 -2.74
CA PRO A 99 -20.28 12.20 -1.84
C PRO A 99 -21.16 11.16 -2.54
N LYS A 100 -21.71 11.49 -3.73
CA LYS A 100 -22.50 10.53 -4.51
C LYS A 100 -21.63 9.46 -5.15
N VAL A 101 -20.37 9.78 -5.46
CA VAL A 101 -19.39 8.81 -6.00
C VAL A 101 -18.72 8.06 -4.84
N GLY A 102 -18.44 8.75 -3.73
CA GLY A 102 -18.02 8.12 -2.47
C GLY A 102 -16.54 7.70 -2.42
N CYS A 103 -15.67 8.18 -3.33
CA CYS A 103 -14.26 7.74 -3.34
C CYS A 103 -13.54 8.05 -2.02
N VAL A 104 -13.83 9.20 -1.42
CA VAL A 104 -13.19 9.67 -0.18
C VAL A 104 -13.55 8.84 1.05
N GLU A 105 -14.58 8.00 0.98
CA GLU A 105 -14.99 7.14 2.11
C GLU A 105 -13.89 6.13 2.45
N CYS A 106 -13.30 5.51 1.42
CA CYS A 106 -12.19 4.55 1.56
C CYS A 106 -10.82 5.17 1.22
N HIS A 107 -10.80 6.30 0.48
CA HIS A 107 -9.58 6.99 0.06
C HIS A 107 -9.51 8.45 0.54
N PRO A 108 -9.53 8.70 1.86
CA PRO A 108 -9.45 10.06 2.40
C PRO A 108 -8.08 10.69 2.12
N GLY A 109 -8.07 11.94 1.66
CA GLY A 109 -6.84 12.69 1.42
C GLY A 109 -7.06 14.00 0.65
N ASP A 110 -6.10 14.92 0.76
CA ASP A 110 -6.07 16.19 0.04
C ASP A 110 -4.84 16.25 -0.88
N SER A 111 -5.03 16.74 -2.11
CA SER A 111 -3.96 16.69 -3.13
C SER A 111 -2.83 17.68 -2.86
N SER A 112 -3.05 18.67 -2.01
CA SER A 112 -2.04 19.61 -1.55
C SER A 112 -1.35 19.16 -0.26
N ASP A 113 -1.89 18.16 0.45
CA ASP A 113 -1.30 17.66 1.69
C ASP A 113 -0.23 16.58 1.40
N PRO A 114 1.06 16.84 1.70
CA PRO A 114 2.13 15.84 1.53
C PRO A 114 1.99 14.63 2.46
N LYS A 115 1.12 14.68 3.48
CA LYS A 115 0.84 13.57 4.40
C LYS A 115 -0.39 12.76 4.00
N ALA A 116 -1.13 13.16 2.96
CA ALA A 116 -2.31 12.43 2.51
C ALA A 116 -1.92 11.04 1.99
N LEU A 117 -2.52 10.00 2.56
CA LEU A 117 -2.25 8.61 2.22
C LEU A 117 -3.26 8.00 1.25
N TYR A 118 -4.40 8.67 1.04
CA TYR A 118 -5.48 8.23 0.14
C TYR A 118 -5.91 6.77 0.38
N SER A 119 -5.97 6.39 1.66
CA SER A 119 -6.39 5.08 2.12
C SER A 119 -6.85 5.18 3.56
N ASP A 120 -7.87 4.41 3.91
CA ASP A 120 -8.38 4.27 5.27
C ASP A 120 -7.72 3.13 6.06
N ALA A 121 -6.81 2.38 5.43
CA ALA A 121 -6.14 1.20 5.98
C ALA A 121 -7.09 0.08 6.47
N GLN A 122 -8.27 -0.05 5.86
CA GLN A 122 -9.28 -1.04 6.23
C GLN A 122 -9.52 -2.11 5.17
N THR A 123 -10.34 -3.11 5.51
CA THR A 123 -10.76 -4.20 4.63
C THR A 123 -12.18 -3.95 4.16
N HIS A 124 -12.39 -3.97 2.84
CA HIS A 124 -13.69 -3.75 2.23
C HIS A 124 -14.04 -4.85 1.23
N ASP A 125 -15.34 -5.10 1.07
CA ASP A 125 -15.85 -5.86 -0.06
C ASP A 125 -16.16 -4.88 -1.20
N VAL A 126 -15.31 -4.89 -2.22
CA VAL A 126 -15.46 -4.07 -3.44
C VAL A 126 -15.79 -4.93 -4.67
N GLY A 127 -16.15 -6.20 -4.48
CA GLY A 127 -16.50 -7.12 -5.57
C GLY A 127 -15.33 -7.58 -6.45
N THR A 128 -14.11 -7.63 -5.92
CA THR A 128 -12.87 -8.02 -6.63
C THR A 128 -12.14 -9.19 -6.00
#